data_AF-A0A3D2JXW2-F1
#
_entry.id   AF-A0A3D2JXW2-F1
#
_cell.length_a   1.000
_cell.length_b   1.000
_cell.length_c   1.000
_cell.angle_alpha   90.00
_cell.angle_beta   90.00
_cell.angle_gamma   90.00
#
_symmetry.space_group_name_H-M   'P 1'
#
loop_
_entity.id
_entity.type
_entity.pdbx_description
1 polymer ?
#
loop_
_entity_poly.entity_id
_entity_poly.type
_entity_poly.pdbx_seq_one_letter_code
_entity_poly.pdbx_strand_id
1 'polypeptide(L)' 'LDVYAAWVGDNYRITARVDNLADEDYVSWADVFYLGQTDPSFIYANQVMMGAPRNYSVTMQWQF' A
#
# COMPACT_ATOMS: atom_id res chain seq x y z
N LEU A 1 -9.33 -2.79 -0.15
CA LEU A 1 -9.44 -4.27 -0.31
C LEU A 1 -8.17 -4.76 -0.96
N ASP A 2 -7.55 -5.80 -0.42
CA ASP A 2 -6.28 -6.33 -0.95
C ASP A 2 -6.41 -7.81 -1.28
N VAL A 3 -5.69 -8.26 -2.31
CA VAL A 3 -5.70 -9.64 -2.78
C VAL A 3 -4.28 -10.20 -2.76
N TYR A 4 -4.17 -11.44 -2.30
CA TYR A 4 -2.92 -12.15 -2.18
C TYR A 4 -3.03 -13.55 -2.79
N ALA A 5 -2.03 -13.93 -3.58
CA ALA A 5 -1.85 -15.30 -4.06
C ALA A 5 -0.38 -15.70 -3.94
N ALA A 6 -0.13 -16.94 -3.51
CA ALA A 6 1.21 -17.50 -3.50
C ALA A 6 1.21 -18.91 -4.07
N TRP A 7 2.29 -19.20 -4.78
CA TRP A 7 2.60 -20.51 -5.30
C TRP A 7 3.95 -20.95 -4.76
N VAL A 8 3.99 -22.15 -4.21
CA VAL A 8 5.18 -22.76 -3.62
C VAL A 8 5.53 -24.00 -4.45
N GLY A 9 6.78 -24.05 -4.90
CA GLY A 9 7.42 -25.25 -5.44
C GLY A 9 8.48 -25.79 -4.49
N ASP A 10 9.26 -26.77 -4.93
CA ASP A 10 10.20 -27.49 -4.06
C ASP A 10 11.33 -26.61 -3.51
N ASN A 11 11.77 -25.61 -4.27
CA ASN A 11 12.89 -24.71 -3.91
C ASN A 11 12.60 -23.23 -4.22
N TYR A 12 11.35 -22.88 -4.51
CA TYR A 12 10.97 -21.51 -4.80
C TYR A 12 9.56 -21.19 -4.31
N ARG A 13 9.33 -19.90 -4.05
CA ARG A 13 8.02 -19.33 -3.78
C ARG A 13 7.82 -18.08 -4.62
N ILE A 14 6.73 -18.04 -5.37
CA ILE A 14 6.24 -16.86 -6.07
C ILE A 14 5.05 -16.32 -5.29
N THR A 15 5.04 -15.02 -5.05
CA THR A 15 3.97 -14.32 -4.36
C THR A 15 3.52 -13.14 -5.22
N ALA A 16 2.23 -13.07 -5.50
CA ALA A 16 1.59 -11.95 -6.17
C ALA A 16 0.63 -11.27 -5.20
N ARG A 17 0.67 -9.94 -5.15
CA ARG A 17 -0.20 -9.13 -4.30
C ARG A 17 -0.72 -7.93 -5.10
N VAL A 18 -2.00 -7.64 -4.88
CA VAL A 18 -2.67 -6.45 -5.39
C VAL A 18 -3.20 -5.67 -4.18
N ASP A 19 -2.68 -4.47 -4.00
CA ASP A 19 -3.13 -3.52 -2.98
C ASP A 19 -4.15 -2.57 -3.58
N ASN A 20 -5.15 -2.17 -2.79
CA ASN A 20 -6.25 -1.31 -3.24
C ASN A 20 -6.94 -1.83 -4.51
N LEU A 21 -7.42 -3.08 -4.49
CA LEU A 21 -8.06 -3.77 -5.62
C LEU A 21 -9.20 -2.96 -6.26
N ALA A 22 -10.00 -2.31 -5.42
CA ALA A 22 -11.15 -1.51 -5.83
C ALA A 22 -10.77 -0.13 -6.38
N ASP A 23 -9.48 0.22 -6.34
CA ASP A 23 -8.95 1.52 -6.78
C ASP A 23 -9.69 2.70 -6.11
N GLU A 24 -9.91 2.56 -4.80
CA GLU A 24 -10.60 3.56 -4.01
C GLU A 24 -9.64 4.71 -3.68
N ASP A 25 -10.11 5.94 -3.84
CA ASP A 25 -9.41 7.13 -3.36
C ASP A 25 -9.69 7.29 -1.86
N TYR A 26 -8.66 7.15 -1.04
CA TYR A 26 -8.76 7.30 0.40
C TYR A 26 -7.59 8.11 0.97
N VAL A 27 -7.73 8.59 2.20
CA VAL A 27 -6.66 9.24 2.96
C VAL A 27 -6.36 8.37 4.17
N SER A 28 -5.10 7.98 4.34
CA SER A 28 -4.67 7.23 5.52
C SER A 28 -4.65 8.15 6.74
N TRP A 29 -5.36 7.79 7.79
CA TRP A 29 -5.33 8.53 9.06
C TRP A 29 -3.92 8.61 9.68
N ALA A 30 -3.06 7.63 9.41
CA ALA A 30 -1.68 7.63 9.89
C ALA A 30 -0.85 8.78 9.28
N ASP A 31 -1.13 9.17 8.03
CA ASP A 31 -0.40 10.23 7.33
C ASP A 31 -0.78 11.61 7.88
N VAL A 32 -2.06 11.78 8.28
CA VAL A 32 -2.57 13.00 8.91
C VAL A 32 -1.90 13.27 10.27
N PHE A 33 -1.61 12.23 11.06
CA PHE A 33 -0.92 12.37 12.35
C PHE A 33 0.54 12.79 12.19
N TYR A 34 1.20 12.40 11.09
CA TYR A 34 2.61 12.69 10.85
C TYR A 34 2.89 14.17 10.62
N LEU A 35 1.89 14.93 10.18
CA LEU A 35 2.01 16.37 9.90
C LEU A 35 2.05 17.27 11.15
N GLY A 36 1.81 16.72 12.34
CA GLY A 36 1.85 17.47 13.59
C GLY A 36 0.69 18.47 13.71
N GLN A 37 0.05 18.51 14.87
CA GLN A 37 -1.01 19.47 15.18
C GLN A 37 -0.49 20.93 15.36
N THR A 38 0.74 21.20 14.95
CA THR A 38 1.44 22.47 15.22
C THR A 38 0.95 23.63 14.38
N ASP A 39 0.31 23.38 13.23
CA ASP A 39 -0.27 24.48 12.42
C ASP A 39 -1.55 24.05 11.67
N PRO A 40 -2.74 24.56 12.05
CA PRO A 40 -4.02 24.21 11.43
C PRO A 40 -4.19 24.72 9.99
N SER A 41 -3.26 25.54 9.49
CA SER A 41 -3.30 26.08 8.12
C SER A 41 -2.83 25.08 7.04
N PHE A 42 -2.25 23.94 7.42
CA PHE A 42 -1.69 22.92 6.50
C PHE A 42 -2.73 21.97 5.88
N ILE A 43 -4.00 22.04 6.30
CA ILE A 43 -5.11 21.17 5.84
C ILE A 43 -5.46 21.41 4.35
N TYR A 44 -4.79 22.30 3.63
CA TYR A 44 -4.95 22.43 2.17
C TYR A 44 -4.02 21.51 1.35
N ALA A 45 -3.10 20.78 1.99
CA ALA A 45 -2.21 19.81 1.34
C ALA A 45 -2.82 18.39 1.21
N ASN A 46 -4.15 18.24 1.34
CA ASN A 46 -4.82 16.93 1.43
C ASN A 46 -4.60 16.00 0.23
N GLN A 47 -4.24 16.54 -0.94
CA GLN A 47 -3.89 15.72 -2.11
C GLN A 47 -2.54 14.99 -1.95
N VAL A 48 -1.65 15.47 -1.08
CA VAL A 48 -0.36 14.83 -0.79
C VAL A 48 -0.52 13.63 0.16
N MET A 49 -1.64 13.58 0.90
CA MET A 49 -1.96 12.52 1.88
C MET A 49 -2.82 11.40 1.27
N MET A 50 -2.97 11.40 -0.06
CA MET A 50 -3.78 10.40 -0.75
C MET A 50 -3.09 9.04 -0.63
N GLY A 51 -3.82 8.06 -0.12
CA GLY A 51 -3.40 6.68 -0.06
C GLY A 51 -3.02 6.20 -1.46
N ALA A 52 -2.10 5.25 -1.52
CA ALA A 52 -1.59 4.80 -2.80
C ALA A 52 -2.73 4.20 -3.66
N PRO A 53 -2.76 4.48 -4.98
CA PRO A 53 -3.74 3.89 -5.90
C PRO A 53 -3.51 2.38 -6.01
N ARG A 54 -4.32 1.68 -6.82
CA ARG A 54 -4.13 0.24 -7.04
C ARG A 54 -2.71 -0.11 -7.45
N ASN A 55 -2.05 -0.94 -6.64
CA ASN A 55 -0.64 -1.33 -6.83
C ASN A 55 -0.49 -2.84 -6.96
N TYR A 56 0.50 -3.23 -7.76
CA TYR A 56 0.81 -4.63 -8.04
C TYR A 56 2.23 -4.93 -7.58
N SER A 57 2.41 -6.01 -6.82
CA SER A 57 3.72 -6.49 -6.44
C SER A 57 3.86 -7.99 -6.71
N VAL A 58 5.04 -8.37 -7.19
CA VAL A 58 5.44 -9.76 -7.37
C VAL A 58 6.76 -9.96 -6.63
N THR A 59 6.80 -10.95 -5.76
CA THR A 59 8.00 -11.34 -5.02
C THR A 59 8.35 -12.78 -5.35
N MET A 60 9.61 -13.02 -5.67
CA MET A 60 10.13 -14.35 -5.92
C MET A 60 11.24 -14.66 -4.93
N GLN A 61 11.12 -15.81 -4.27
CA GLN A 61 12.05 -16.29 -3.27
C GLN A 61 12.56 -17.65 -3.71
N TRP A 62 13.87 -17.87 -3.60
CA TRP A 62 14.52 -19.15 -3.85
C TRP A 62 15.28 -19.58 -2.61
N GLN A 63 15.28 -20.88 -2.35
CA GLN A 63 16.08 -21.50 -1.31
C GLN A 63 17.14 -22.39 -1.97
N PHE A 64 18.40 -22.17 -1.59
CA PHE A 64 19.57 -22.93 -2.05
C PHE A 64 20.02 -23.91 -0.97
#